data_AF-A0A1G5X3G3-F1
#
_entry.id   AF-A0A1G5X3G3-F1
#
_cell.length_a   1.000
_cell.length_b   1.000
_cell.length_c   1.000
_cell.angle_alpha   90.00
_cell.angle_beta   90.00
_cell.angle_gamma   90.00
#
_symmetry.space_group_name_H-M   'P 1'
#
loop_
_entity.id
_entity.type
_entity.pdbx_description
1 polymer ?
#
loop_
_entity_poly.entity_id
_entity_poly.type
_entity_poly.pdbx_seq_one_letter_code
_entity_poly.pdbx_strand_id
1 'polypeptide(L)'
;MRKADWKKAFVLFRNGLALCFAWLVILIMLSGFFTGAVAIKLTSLLGAFFISFVGVICFIVFFSDAFIRDKSFIFRLNFALIVFIPAEIFGFYLGGFFEGKGALSYWLIFAGIVLFFYSVCIIIDKTLCKKKGEEYTFQLMKYQEERKNDSTGECK
;
A
#
# COMPACT_ATOMS: atom_id res chain seq x y z
N MET A 1 -19.14 10.95 17.63
CA MET A 1 -18.80 9.92 16.61
C MET A 1 -19.68 8.72 16.84
N ARG A 2 -20.48 8.30 15.84
CA ARG A 2 -21.50 7.25 16.00
C ARG A 2 -20.83 5.88 16.01
N LYS A 3 -21.44 4.89 16.68
CA LYS A 3 -20.95 3.49 16.76
C LYS A 3 -20.66 2.85 15.39
N ALA A 4 -21.26 3.35 14.30
CA ALA A 4 -21.00 2.92 12.93
C ALA A 4 -19.60 3.32 12.41
N ASP A 5 -19.04 4.44 12.88
CA ASP A 5 -17.73 4.95 12.47
C ASP A 5 -16.61 4.09 13.09
N TRP A 6 -16.81 3.62 14.32
CA TRP A 6 -15.90 2.73 15.03
C TRP A 6 -15.75 1.35 14.41
N LYS A 7 -16.86 0.74 13.95
CA LYS A 7 -16.78 -0.55 13.24
C LYS A 7 -16.00 -0.43 11.94
N LYS A 8 -16.18 0.67 11.19
CA LYS A 8 -15.42 0.94 9.97
C LYS A 8 -13.94 1.15 10.27
N ALA A 9 -13.60 1.95 11.28
CA ALA A 9 -12.22 2.16 11.71
C ALA A 9 -11.55 0.84 12.14
N PHE A 10 -12.25 -0.03 12.86
CA PHE A 10 -11.70 -1.33 13.29
C PHE A 10 -11.45 -2.29 12.13
N VAL A 11 -12.35 -2.34 11.15
CA VAL A 11 -12.14 -3.14 9.93
C VAL A 11 -10.93 -2.62 9.15
N LEU A 12 -10.77 -1.30 9.08
CA LEU A 12 -9.66 -0.66 8.39
C LEU A 12 -8.33 -0.89 9.12
N PHE A 13 -8.34 -0.83 10.45
CA PHE A 13 -7.23 -1.20 11.32
C PHE A 13 -6.81 -2.66 11.09
N ARG A 14 -7.75 -3.59 11.16
CA ARG A 14 -7.48 -5.03 10.98
C ARG A 14 -6.90 -5.33 9.61
N ASN A 15 -7.48 -4.75 8.55
CA ASN A 15 -7.02 -4.96 7.18
C ASN A 15 -5.64 -4.31 6.95
N GLY A 16 -5.41 -3.11 7.50
CA GLY A 16 -4.09 -2.47 7.48
C GLY A 16 -3.04 -3.31 8.20
N LEU A 17 -3.37 -3.87 9.38
CA LEU A 17 -2.46 -4.73 10.15
C LEU A 17 -2.09 -5.99 9.38
N ALA A 18 -3.09 -6.68 8.83
CA ALA A 18 -2.86 -7.88 8.03
C ALA A 18 -2.00 -7.59 6.80
N LEU A 19 -2.22 -6.46 6.14
CA LEU A 19 -1.48 -6.07 4.95
C LEU A 19 -0.02 -5.67 5.27
N CYS A 20 0.19 -4.82 6.29
CA CYS A 20 1.53 -4.46 6.74
C CYS A 20 2.31 -5.67 7.27
N PHE A 21 1.66 -6.55 8.02
CA PHE A 21 2.30 -7.77 8.52
C PHE A 21 2.65 -8.73 7.38
N ALA A 22 1.73 -8.98 6.44
CA ALA A 22 2.00 -9.83 5.29
C ALA A 22 3.14 -9.27 4.44
N TRP A 23 3.18 -7.95 4.22
CA TRP A 23 4.27 -7.27 3.52
C TRP A 23 5.63 -7.51 4.17
N LEU A 24 5.73 -7.26 5.48
CA LEU A 24 6.97 -7.47 6.24
C LEU A 24 7.40 -8.95 6.22
N VAL A 25 6.46 -9.88 6.35
CA VAL A 25 6.75 -11.32 6.29
C VAL A 25 7.27 -11.72 4.92
N ILE A 26 6.67 -11.22 3.84
CA ILE A 26 7.14 -11.48 2.46
C ILE A 26 8.58 -10.99 2.30
N LEU A 27 8.90 -9.77 2.77
CA LEU A 27 10.24 -9.21 2.69
C LEU A 27 11.27 -9.98 3.52
N ILE A 28 10.89 -10.45 4.71
CA ILE A 28 11.73 -11.31 5.55
C ILE A 28 11.97 -12.66 4.87
N MET A 29 10.94 -13.27 4.27
CA MET A 29 11.08 -14.54 3.55
C MET A 29 11.97 -14.40 2.32
N LEU A 30 11.77 -13.35 1.51
CA LEU A 30 12.56 -13.10 0.31
C LEU A 30 14.02 -12.79 0.65
N SER A 31 14.26 -11.92 1.63
CA SER A 31 15.63 -11.65 2.10
C SER A 31 16.27 -12.91 2.68
N GLY A 32 15.55 -13.70 3.48
CA GLY A 32 16.01 -15.00 3.99
C GLY A 32 16.40 -15.97 2.87
N PHE A 33 15.61 -16.05 1.79
CA PHE A 33 15.89 -16.87 0.63
C PHE A 33 17.19 -16.46 -0.08
N PHE A 34 17.37 -15.16 -0.36
CA PHE A 34 18.57 -14.66 -1.05
C PHE A 34 19.83 -14.70 -0.18
N THR A 35 19.69 -14.61 1.14
CA THR A 35 20.81 -14.70 2.10
C THR A 35 21.19 -16.13 2.46
N GLY A 36 20.41 -17.13 2.01
CA GLY A 36 20.62 -18.54 2.37
C GLY A 36 20.30 -18.85 3.83
N ALA A 37 19.53 -17.99 4.51
CA ALA A 37 19.14 -18.20 5.90
C ALA A 37 18.12 -19.34 6.00
N VAL A 38 18.55 -20.48 6.56
CA VAL A 38 17.74 -21.70 6.66
C VAL A 38 16.62 -21.59 7.72
N ALA A 39 16.70 -20.62 8.63
CA ALA A 39 15.72 -20.46 9.70
C ALA A 39 15.37 -18.97 9.96
N ILE A 40 14.08 -18.68 9.95
CA ILE A 40 13.53 -17.39 10.40
C ILE A 40 13.45 -17.43 11.92
N LYS A 41 14.18 -16.54 12.60
CA LYS A 41 14.15 -16.47 14.07
C LYS A 41 12.80 -15.92 14.56
N LEU A 42 12.31 -16.44 15.68
CA LEU A 42 11.08 -15.93 16.31
C LEU A 42 11.20 -14.44 16.69
N THR A 43 12.40 -14.01 17.09
CA THR A 43 12.70 -12.60 17.41
C THR A 43 12.50 -11.67 16.20
N SER A 44 12.88 -12.14 15.01
CA SER A 44 12.67 -11.42 13.75
C SER A 44 11.19 -11.25 13.41
N LEU A 45 10.39 -12.31 13.64
CA LEU A 45 8.95 -12.28 13.40
C LEU A 45 8.22 -11.37 14.41
N LEU A 46 8.64 -11.39 15.67
CA LEU A 46 8.11 -10.52 16.70
C LEU A 46 8.43 -9.04 16.40
N GLY A 47 9.65 -8.75 15.94
CA GLY A 47 10.04 -7.41 15.49
C GLY A 47 9.17 -6.89 14.34
N ALA A 48 8.93 -7.73 13.33
CA ALA A 48 8.02 -7.41 12.24
C ALA A 48 6.59 -7.13 12.73
N PHE A 49 6.13 -7.87 13.74
CA PHE A 49 4.82 -7.63 14.34
C PHE A 49 4.72 -6.25 15.02
N PHE A 50 5.75 -5.82 15.76
CA PHE A 50 5.77 -4.49 16.36
C PHE A 50 5.85 -3.36 15.31
N ILE A 51 6.65 -3.54 14.26
CA ILE A 51 6.74 -2.58 13.14
C ILE A 51 5.40 -2.51 12.41
N SER A 52 4.67 -3.63 12.31
CA SER A 52 3.34 -3.63 11.68
C SER A 52 2.35 -2.70 12.39
N PHE A 53 2.42 -2.57 13.73
CA PHE A 53 1.59 -1.60 14.48
C PHE A 53 1.88 -0.15 14.08
N VAL A 54 3.16 0.19 13.91
CA VAL A 54 3.57 1.52 13.41
C VAL A 54 3.00 1.75 12.00
N GLY A 55 3.07 0.72 11.15
CA GLY A 55 2.47 0.76 9.81
C GLY A 55 0.97 1.00 9.83
N VAL A 56 0.25 0.36 10.75
CA VAL A 56 -1.19 0.57 10.92
C VAL A 56 -1.52 1.96 11.42
N ILE A 57 -0.74 2.51 12.35
CA ILE A 57 -0.93 3.89 12.81
C ILE A 57 -0.76 4.86 11.63
N CYS A 58 0.27 4.68 10.81
CA CYS A 58 0.44 5.43 9.55
C CYS A 58 -0.78 5.23 8.63
N PHE A 59 -1.27 4.00 8.51
CA PHE A 59 -2.43 3.68 7.68
C PHE A 59 -3.71 4.38 8.13
N ILE A 60 -4.00 4.40 9.43
CA ILE A 60 -5.16 5.09 10.01
C ILE A 60 -5.09 6.59 9.75
N VAL A 61 -3.91 7.19 9.92
CA VAL A 61 -3.71 8.63 9.69
C VAL A 61 -3.99 8.99 8.22
N PHE A 62 -3.50 8.18 7.27
CA PHE A 62 -3.73 8.40 5.83
C PHE A 62 -5.14 8.06 5.36
N PHE A 63 -5.84 7.17 6.04
CA PHE A 63 -7.23 6.82 5.75
C PHE A 63 -8.26 7.68 6.49
N SER A 64 -7.84 8.49 7.45
CA SER A 64 -8.72 9.47 8.09
C SER A 64 -9.16 10.51 7.06
N ASP A 65 -10.46 10.82 7.03
CA ASP A 65 -11.11 11.74 6.08
C ASP A 65 -10.54 13.18 6.10
N ALA A 66 -9.59 13.48 6.99
CA ALA A 66 -8.92 14.77 7.12
C ALA A 66 -7.99 15.12 5.95
N PHE A 67 -7.43 14.14 5.21
CA PHE A 67 -6.33 14.45 4.27
C PHE A 67 -6.66 14.24 2.78
N ILE A 68 -7.55 13.32 2.42
CA ILE A 68 -7.83 12.98 1.01
C ILE A 68 -9.31 12.63 0.87
N ARG A 69 -10.15 13.53 0.35
CA ARG A 69 -11.61 13.30 0.19
C ARG A 69 -11.99 12.61 -1.13
N ASP A 70 -11.18 12.78 -2.19
CA ASP A 70 -11.55 12.39 -3.56
C ASP A 70 -10.58 11.42 -4.29
N LYS A 71 -9.57 10.85 -3.62
CA LYS A 71 -8.69 9.86 -4.29
C LYS A 71 -9.07 8.42 -4.02
N SER A 72 -8.92 7.60 -5.07
CA SER A 72 -9.10 6.15 -5.09
C SER A 72 -8.37 5.46 -3.94
N PHE A 73 -9.00 4.43 -3.34
CA PHE A 73 -8.47 3.59 -2.27
C PHE A 73 -7.00 3.16 -2.51
N ILE A 74 -6.68 2.78 -3.75
CA ILE A 74 -5.36 2.30 -4.16
C ILE A 74 -4.29 3.41 -4.09
N PHE A 75 -4.65 4.66 -4.42
CA PHE A 75 -3.72 5.80 -4.31
C PHE A 75 -3.36 6.08 -2.84
N ARG A 76 -4.34 5.99 -1.93
CA ARG A 76 -4.10 6.17 -0.48
C ARG A 76 -3.21 5.05 0.08
N LEU A 77 -3.46 3.82 -0.35
CA LEU A 77 -2.64 2.65 -0.01
C LEU A 77 -1.19 2.82 -0.49
N ASN A 78 -0.99 3.28 -1.72
CA ASN A 78 0.33 3.46 -2.31
C ASN A 78 1.12 4.57 -1.60
N PHE A 79 0.45 5.68 -1.27
CA PHE A 79 1.07 6.76 -0.50
C PHE A 79 1.41 6.34 0.94
N ALA A 80 0.54 5.58 1.60
CA ALA A 80 0.82 5.00 2.90
C ALA A 80 2.04 4.06 2.85
N LEU A 81 2.18 3.25 1.79
CA LEU A 81 3.35 2.41 1.55
C LEU A 81 4.64 3.23 1.37
N ILE A 82 4.61 4.32 0.60
CA ILE A 82 5.76 5.22 0.42
C ILE A 82 6.24 5.79 1.76
N VAL A 83 5.32 6.24 2.60
CA VAL A 83 5.64 6.78 3.93
C VAL A 83 6.06 5.68 4.91
N PHE A 84 5.63 4.44 4.68
CA PHE A 84 5.99 3.29 5.49
C PHE A 84 7.41 2.78 5.22
N ILE A 85 7.95 2.93 4.00
CA ILE A 85 9.31 2.50 3.64
C ILE A 85 10.40 3.04 4.59
N PRO A 86 10.46 4.35 4.93
CA PRO A 86 11.42 4.86 5.93
C PRO A 86 11.27 4.20 7.31
N ALA A 87 10.04 3.99 7.76
CA ALA A 87 9.76 3.36 9.04
C ALA A 87 10.19 1.89 9.04
N GLU A 88 10.05 1.22 7.91
CA GLU A 88 10.50 -0.16 7.69
C GLU A 88 12.03 -0.27 7.70
N ILE A 89 12.74 0.58 6.96
CA ILE A 89 14.22 0.64 6.96
C ILE A 89 14.73 0.89 8.38
N PHE A 90 14.11 1.84 9.09
CA PHE A 90 14.45 2.14 10.47
C PHE A 90 14.18 0.95 11.41
N GLY A 91 13.04 0.27 11.24
CA GLY A 91 12.68 -0.91 12.01
C GLY A 91 13.64 -2.09 11.81
N PHE A 92 14.06 -2.35 10.56
CA PHE A 92 15.04 -3.40 10.26
C PHE A 92 16.45 -3.06 10.74
N TYR A 93 16.82 -1.77 10.71
CA TYR A 93 18.07 -1.29 11.29
C TYR A 93 18.10 -1.50 12.80
N LEU A 94 17.04 -1.10 13.50
CA LEU A 94 16.93 -1.21 14.96
C LEU A 94 16.78 -2.66 15.43
N GLY A 95 16.15 -3.51 14.60
CA GLY A 95 16.02 -4.95 14.84
C GLY A 95 17.28 -5.78 14.59
N GLY A 96 18.39 -5.16 14.18
CA GLY A 96 19.67 -5.84 13.94
C GLY A 96 19.62 -6.88 12.83
N PHE A 97 18.69 -6.73 11.86
CA PHE A 97 18.35 -7.79 10.91
C PHE A 97 19.49 -8.15 9.95
N PHE A 98 20.36 -7.19 9.68
CA PHE A 98 21.49 -7.32 8.76
C PHE A 98 22.84 -7.17 9.48
N GLU A 99 22.94 -7.48 10.76
CA GLU A 99 24.20 -7.45 11.50
C GLU A 99 25.06 -8.69 11.19
N GLY A 100 26.28 -8.46 10.67
CA GLY A 100 27.26 -9.53 10.40
C GLY A 100 28.24 -9.22 9.26
N LYS A 101 29.16 -10.15 8.99
CA LYS A 101 30.04 -10.10 7.81
C LYS A 101 29.18 -10.18 6.54
N GLY A 102 29.25 -9.17 5.68
CA GLY A 102 28.42 -9.08 4.47
C GLY A 102 27.14 -8.24 4.62
N ALA A 103 26.96 -7.53 5.74
CA ALA A 103 25.82 -6.62 5.99
C ALA A 103 25.47 -5.74 4.78
N LEU A 104 26.49 -5.14 4.15
CA LEU A 104 26.32 -4.22 3.02
C LEU A 104 25.69 -4.92 1.78
N SER A 105 26.07 -6.16 1.50
CA SER A 105 25.50 -6.96 0.42
C SER A 105 24.04 -7.31 0.68
N TYR A 106 23.68 -7.61 1.93
CA TYR A 106 22.30 -7.92 2.30
C TYR A 106 21.39 -6.69 2.26
N TRP A 107 21.89 -5.52 2.66
CA TRP A 107 21.19 -4.25 2.50
C TRP A 107 20.94 -3.90 1.03
N LEU A 108 21.91 -4.16 0.14
CA LEU A 108 21.75 -3.96 -1.31
C LEU A 108 20.66 -4.87 -1.91
N ILE A 109 20.64 -6.15 -1.51
CA ILE A 109 19.61 -7.11 -1.95
C ILE A 109 18.24 -6.67 -1.44
N PHE A 110 18.14 -6.29 -0.16
CA PHE A 110 16.91 -5.80 0.43
C PHE A 110 16.39 -4.54 -0.29
N ALA A 111 17.26 -3.55 -0.53
CA ALA A 111 16.91 -2.35 -1.27
C ALA A 111 16.43 -2.68 -2.71
N GLY A 112 17.06 -3.65 -3.37
CA GLY A 112 16.65 -4.14 -4.68
C GLY A 112 15.24 -4.74 -4.67
N ILE A 113 14.91 -5.57 -3.67
CA ILE A 113 13.59 -6.17 -3.52
C ILE A 113 12.52 -5.08 -3.30
N VAL A 114 12.79 -4.14 -2.38
CA VAL A 114 11.87 -3.02 -2.08
C VAL A 114 11.63 -2.17 -3.33
N LEU A 115 12.69 -1.80 -4.07
CA LEU A 115 12.57 -1.04 -5.31
C LEU A 115 11.80 -1.78 -6.40
N PHE A 116 12.00 -3.10 -6.52
CA PHE A 116 11.27 -3.92 -7.48
C PHE A 116 9.77 -3.93 -7.19
N PHE A 117 9.38 -4.27 -5.96
CA PHE A 117 7.97 -4.28 -5.59
C PHE A 117 7.35 -2.89 -5.68
N TYR A 118 8.10 -1.84 -5.32
CA TYR A 118 7.64 -0.47 -5.46
C TYR A 118 7.34 -0.09 -6.92
N SER A 119 8.23 -0.50 -7.84
CA SER A 119 8.03 -0.29 -9.28
C SER A 119 6.75 -0.99 -9.77
N VAL A 120 6.51 -2.23 -9.31
CA VAL A 120 5.27 -2.97 -9.61
C VAL A 120 4.04 -2.25 -9.06
N CYS A 121 4.10 -1.72 -7.84
CA CYS A 121 3.01 -0.92 -7.26
C CYS A 121 2.69 0.32 -8.09
N ILE A 122 3.70 1.07 -8.55
CA ILE A 122 3.50 2.22 -9.45
C ILE A 122 2.86 1.80 -10.78
N ILE A 123 3.30 0.69 -11.37
CA ILE A 123 2.77 0.20 -12.64
C ILE A 123 1.28 -0.17 -12.50
N ILE A 124 0.92 -0.85 -11.42
CA ILE A 124 -0.47 -1.19 -11.10
C ILE A 124 -1.32 0.09 -10.94
N ASP A 125 -0.80 1.08 -10.20
CA ASP A 125 -1.51 2.35 -9.97
C ASP A 125 -1.75 3.11 -11.29
N LYS A 126 -0.72 3.22 -12.15
CA LYS A 126 -0.85 3.83 -13.49
C LYS A 126 -1.84 3.10 -14.37
N THR A 127 -1.82 1.77 -14.36
CA THR A 127 -2.71 0.93 -15.19
C THR A 127 -4.16 1.05 -14.74
N LEU A 128 -4.41 1.08 -13.43
CA LEU A 128 -5.76 1.22 -12.87
C LEU A 128 -6.31 2.63 -13.00
N CYS A 129 -5.47 3.66 -12.80
CA CYS A 129 -5.86 5.05 -13.06
C CYS A 129 -6.23 5.25 -14.54
N LYS A 130 -5.52 4.60 -15.47
CA LYS A 130 -5.85 4.65 -16.90
C LYS A 130 -7.22 4.02 -17.18
N LYS A 131 -7.50 2.83 -16.64
CA LYS A 131 -8.80 2.15 -16.79
C LYS A 131 -9.97 2.96 -16.21
N LYS A 132 -9.80 3.53 -15.02
CA LYS A 132 -10.85 4.40 -14.43
C LYS A 132 -11.03 5.68 -15.24
N GLY A 133 -9.95 6.29 -15.72
CA GLY A 133 -10.01 7.45 -16.59
C GLY A 133 -10.84 7.18 -17.84
N GLU A 134 -10.60 6.06 -18.50
CA GLU A 134 -11.37 5.59 -19.67
C GLU A 134 -12.87 5.45 -19.35
N GLU A 135 -13.20 4.85 -18.20
CA GLU A 135 -14.58 4.64 -17.77
C GLU A 135 -15.33 5.96 -17.49
N TYR A 136 -14.66 6.96 -16.90
CA TYR A 136 -15.24 8.29 -16.71
C TYR A 136 -15.44 9.05 -18.04
N THR A 137 -14.47 8.98 -18.96
CA THR A 137 -14.64 9.57 -20.30
C THR A 137 -15.77 8.91 -21.09
N PHE A 138 -15.94 7.59 -20.96
CA PHE A 138 -17.04 6.86 -21.60
C PHE A 138 -18.41 7.33 -21.08
N GLN A 139 -18.55 7.47 -19.76
CA GLN A 139 -19.79 7.98 -19.16
C GLN A 139 -20.08 9.43 -19.60
N LEU A 140 -19.07 10.30 -19.65
CA LEU A 140 -19.21 11.69 -20.12
C LEU A 140 -19.65 11.77 -21.59
N MET A 141 -19.07 10.96 -22.48
CA MET A 141 -19.50 10.89 -23.88
C MET A 141 -20.96 10.47 -24.00
N LYS A 142 -21.37 9.44 -23.26
CA LYS A 142 -22.76 8.96 -23.24
C LYS A 142 -23.74 10.03 -22.76
N TYR A 143 -23.42 10.75 -21.68
CA TYR A 143 -24.24 11.87 -21.20
C TYR A 143 -24.36 13.02 -22.23
N GLN A 144 -23.29 13.33 -22.96
CA GLN A 144 -23.32 14.34 -24.02
C GLN A 144 -24.17 13.89 -25.21
N GLU A 145 -24.13 12.60 -25.55
CA GLU A 145 -24.92 12.01 -26.63
C GLU A 145 -26.42 11.99 -26.31
N GLU A 146 -26.78 11.61 -25.08
CA GLU A 146 -28.17 11.65 -24.58
C GLU A 146 -28.74 13.07 -24.62
N ARG A 147 -27.99 14.08 -24.16
CA ARG A 147 -28.39 15.50 -24.25
C ARG A 147 -28.59 15.98 -25.69
N LYS A 148 -27.76 15.52 -26.61
CA LYS A 148 -27.84 15.90 -28.03
C LYS A 148 -29.05 15.27 -28.72
N ASN A 149 -29.43 14.05 -28.34
CA ASN A 149 -30.64 13.40 -28.84
C ASN A 149 -31.91 14.01 -28.23
N ASP A 150 -31.91 14.39 -26.95
CA ASP A 150 -33.05 15.05 -26.28
C ASP A 150 -33.36 16.41 -26.93
N SER A 151 -32.31 17.23 -27.15
CA SER A 151 -32.43 18.53 -27.83
C SER A 151 -32.82 18.45 -29.31
N THR A 152 -32.64 17.29 -29.96
CA THR A 152 -33.07 17.06 -31.35
C THR A 152 -34.46 16.43 -31.42
N GLY A 153 -34.91 15.78 -30.32
CA GLY A 153 -36.22 15.14 -30.19
C GLY A 153 -37.38 16.10 -29.92
N GLU A 154 -37.13 17.28 -29.36
CA GLU A 154 -38.16 18.32 -29.11
C GLU A 154 -38.57 19.13 -30.37
N CYS A 155 -38.08 18.77 -31.56
CA CYS A 155 -38.41 19.44 -32.83
C CYS A 155 -39.32 18.62 -33.76
N LYS A 156 -40.27 17.85 -33.21
CA LYS A 156 -41.35 17.21 -33.98
C LYS A 156 -42.71 17.43 -33.36
#